data_AF-A0A6J6YU20-F1
#
_entry.id   AF-A0A6J6YU20-F1
#
_cell.length_a   1.000
_cell.length_b   1.000
_cell.length_c   1.000
_cell.angle_alpha   90.00
_cell.angle_beta   90.00
_cell.angle_gamma   90.00
#
_symmetry.space_group_name_H-M   'P 1'
#
loop_
_entity.id
_entity.type
_entity.pdbx_description
1 polymer ?
#
loop_
_entity_poly.entity_id
_entity_poly.type
_entity_poly.pdbx_seq_one_letter_code
_entity_poly.pdbx_strand_id
1 'polypeptide(L)'
;MVFSFDSETDYAFWMKDTPLPLSVAWISGSGAVLATADMDPCEAGTSSCPIYPAPGRYRIAIEVAQGRLQDWGIEPGATVTLAQAC
;
A
#
# COMPACT_ATOMS: atom_id res chain seq x y z
N MET A 1 6.75 -5.16 -1.20
CA MET A 1 7.21 -4.69 0.10
C MET A 1 6.04 -4.69 1.07
N VAL A 2 6.25 -5.01 2.34
CA VAL A 2 5.20 -4.99 3.37
C VAL A 2 5.63 -4.03 4.48
N PHE A 3 4.75 -3.09 4.81
CA PHE A 3 4.86 -2.20 5.95
C PHE A 3 3.92 -2.70 7.05
N SER A 4 4.48 -3.07 8.19
CA SER A 4 3.70 -3.45 9.37
C SER A 4 3.93 -2.40 10.45
N PHE A 5 2.85 -1.75 10.88
CA PHE A 5 2.87 -0.75 11.94
C PHE A 5 2.44 -1.36 13.28
N ASP A 6 3.04 -0.91 14.38
CA ASP A 6 2.72 -1.43 15.71
C ASP A 6 1.27 -1.09 16.11
N SER A 7 0.82 0.13 15.77
CA SER A 7 -0.53 0.64 16.00
C SER A 7 -1.23 1.04 14.70
N GLU A 8 -2.55 1.25 14.76
CA GLU A 8 -3.30 1.82 13.65
C GLU A 8 -2.79 3.22 13.28
N THR A 9 -2.51 3.43 12.00
CA THR A 9 -1.97 4.68 11.45
C THR A 9 -2.76 5.10 10.20
N ASP A 10 -2.59 6.34 9.80
CA ASP A 10 -3.18 6.97 8.61
C ASP A 10 -2.09 7.59 7.71
N TYR A 11 -0.87 7.03 7.77
CA TYR A 11 0.22 7.49 6.92
C TYR A 11 -0.13 7.43 5.43
N ALA A 12 0.31 8.45 4.72
CA ALA A 12 0.18 8.54 3.28
C ALA A 12 1.45 8.05 2.61
N PHE A 13 1.30 7.49 1.42
CA PHE A 13 2.41 7.05 0.57
C PHE A 13 2.68 8.07 -0.53
N TRP A 14 3.91 8.05 -1.03
CA TRP A 14 4.37 8.90 -2.12
C TRP A 14 5.42 8.13 -2.91
N MET A 15 5.58 8.46 -4.18
CA MET A 15 6.46 7.74 -5.10
C MET A 15 7.77 8.48 -5.36
N LYS A 16 8.24 9.28 -4.39
CA LYS A 16 9.49 10.02 -4.53
C LYS A 16 10.65 9.04 -4.74
N ASP A 17 11.48 9.30 -5.74
CA ASP A 17 12.65 8.48 -6.10
C ASP A 17 12.32 7.00 -6.39
N THR A 18 11.07 6.69 -6.73
CA THR A 18 10.59 5.34 -7.01
C THR A 18 10.26 5.19 -8.50
N PRO A 19 11.17 4.65 -9.32
CA PRO A 19 11.00 4.59 -10.79
C PRO A 19 10.05 3.47 -11.25
N LEU A 20 9.77 2.48 -10.40
CA LEU A 20 8.86 1.38 -10.72
C LEU A 20 7.42 1.80 -10.35
N PRO A 21 6.43 1.66 -11.25
CA PRO A 21 5.02 1.86 -10.88
C PRO A 21 4.57 0.79 -9.89
N LEU A 22 3.91 1.21 -8.81
CA LEU A 22 3.51 0.34 -7.72
C LEU A 22 2.00 0.44 -7.47
N SER A 23 1.39 -0.64 -7.01
CA SER A 23 0.07 -0.62 -6.38
C SER A 23 0.24 -0.81 -4.87
N VAL A 24 -0.47 0.00 -4.08
CA VAL A 24 -0.54 -0.12 -2.62
C VAL A 24 -1.90 -0.66 -2.19
N ALA A 25 -1.88 -1.58 -1.22
CA ALA A 25 -3.08 -2.05 -0.51
C ALA A 25 -2.98 -1.65 0.97
N TRP A 26 -4.01 -0.98 1.49
CA TRP A 26 -4.13 -0.66 2.91
C TRP A 26 -4.98 -1.71 3.61
N ILE A 27 -4.48 -2.26 4.71
CA ILE A 27 -5.09 -3.37 5.42
C ILE A 27 -5.28 -2.99 6.89
N SER A 28 -6.49 -3.21 7.40
CA SER A 28 -6.88 -2.92 8.78
C SER A 28 -6.11 -3.80 9.80
N GLY A 29 -6.20 -3.46 11.08
CA GLY A 29 -5.67 -4.30 12.15
C GLY A 29 -6.27 -5.70 12.22
N SER A 30 -7.46 -5.91 11.65
CA SER A 30 -8.12 -7.21 11.54
C SER A 30 -7.72 -8.00 10.28
N GLY A 31 -6.88 -7.44 9.42
CA GLY A 31 -6.47 -8.07 8.16
C GLY A 31 -7.38 -7.76 6.97
N ALA A 32 -8.42 -6.94 7.13
CA ALA A 32 -9.32 -6.60 6.03
C ALA A 32 -8.69 -5.56 5.08
N VAL A 33 -8.72 -5.79 3.78
CA VAL A 33 -8.29 -4.80 2.78
C VAL A 33 -9.30 -3.65 2.75
N LEU A 34 -8.84 -2.45 3.11
CA LEU A 34 -9.65 -1.23 3.17
C LEU A 34 -9.81 -0.61 1.79
N ALA A 35 -8.69 -0.43 1.09
CA ALA A 35 -8.67 0.01 -0.29
C ALA A 35 -7.33 -0.37 -0.94
N THR A 36 -7.30 -0.21 -2.25
CA THR A 36 -6.11 -0.33 -3.08
C THR A 36 -5.99 0.91 -3.95
N ALA A 37 -4.77 1.37 -4.22
CA ALA A 37 -4.52 2.45 -5.16
C ALA A 37 -3.30 2.12 -6.03
N ASP A 38 -3.36 2.54 -7.28
CA ASP A 38 -2.20 2.55 -8.17
C ASP A 38 -1.46 3.88 -7.99
N MET A 39 -0.14 3.77 -7.86
CA MET A 39 0.77 4.87 -7.61
C MET A 39 1.76 4.98 -8.78
N ASP A 40 1.76 6.15 -9.40
CA ASP A 40 2.62 6.43 -10.54
C ASP A 40 3.99 6.95 -10.07
N PRO A 41 5.08 6.59 -10.76
CA PRO A 41 6.41 7.12 -10.48
C PRO A 41 6.43 8.65 -10.47
N CYS A 42 7.03 9.24 -9.44
CA CYS A 42 7.30 10.66 -9.44
C CYS A 42 8.68 10.93 -10.07
N GLU A 43 8.74 11.82 -11.07
CA GLU A 43 10.01 12.19 -11.71
C GLU A 43 10.99 12.84 -10.72
N ALA A 44 12.25 12.42 -10.82
CA ALA A 44 13.32 12.95 -9.99
C ALA A 44 13.52 14.45 -10.26
N GLY A 45 13.41 15.28 -9.23
CA GLY A 45 13.56 16.75 -9.32
C GLY A 45 12.27 17.55 -9.27
N THR A 46 11.10 16.89 -9.30
CA THR A 46 9.81 17.56 -9.12
C THR A 46 9.48 17.71 -7.63
N SER A 47 9.17 18.94 -7.19
CA SER A 47 8.84 19.24 -5.78
C SER A 47 7.40 18.90 -5.40
N SER A 48 6.55 18.54 -6.36
CA SER A 48 5.12 18.27 -6.19
C SER A 48 4.77 16.82 -6.57
N CYS A 49 5.30 15.84 -5.84
CA CYS A 49 4.87 14.46 -6.01
C CYS A 49 3.45 14.26 -5.47
N PRO A 50 2.60 13.47 -6.15
CA PRO A 50 1.30 13.10 -5.62
C PRO A 50 1.48 12.31 -4.32
N ILE A 51 0.64 12.64 -3.34
CA ILE A 51 0.53 11.95 -2.07
C ILE A 51 -0.75 11.11 -2.13
N TYR A 52 -0.61 9.83 -1.79
CA TYR A 52 -1.68 8.84 -1.78
C TYR A 52 -2.11 8.60 -0.32
N PRO A 53 -3.17 9.29 0.15
CA PRO A 53 -3.65 9.13 1.52
C PRO A 53 -4.31 7.77 1.71
N ALA A 54 -4.16 7.21 2.91
CA ALA A 54 -4.94 6.04 3.28
C ALA A 54 -6.44 6.37 3.34
N PRO A 55 -7.33 5.44 2.96
CA PRO A 55 -8.78 5.64 3.05
C PRO A 55 -9.29 5.71 4.50
N GLY A 56 -8.45 5.28 5.46
CA GLY A 56 -8.77 5.21 6.87
C GLY A 56 -7.59 4.66 7.66
N ARG A 57 -7.82 4.40 8.94
CA ARG A 57 -6.82 3.82 9.82
C ARG A 57 -6.50 2.38 9.43
N TYR A 58 -5.24 2.10 9.20
CA TYR A 58 -4.74 0.80 8.78
C TYR A 58 -3.54 0.41 9.62
N ARG A 59 -3.20 -0.89 9.62
CA ARG A 59 -2.05 -1.41 10.38
C ARG A 59 -0.98 -2.00 9.47
N ILE A 60 -1.39 -2.49 8.31
CA ILE A 60 -0.50 -3.11 7.33
C ILE A 60 -0.70 -2.41 5.99
N ALA A 61 0.38 -2.09 5.30
CA ALA A 61 0.34 -1.68 3.90
C ALA A 61 1.23 -2.61 3.07
N ILE A 62 0.76 -2.96 1.88
CA ILE A 62 1.50 -3.82 0.95
C ILE A 62 1.71 -3.05 -0.35
N GLU A 63 2.96 -2.88 -0.74
CA GLU A 63 3.33 -2.34 -2.03
C GLU A 63 3.80 -3.48 -2.95
N VAL A 64 3.27 -3.52 -4.16
CA VAL A 64 3.68 -4.47 -5.20
C VAL A 64 3.81 -3.74 -6.53
N ALA A 65 4.46 -4.36 -7.51
CA ALA A 65 4.45 -3.81 -8.87
C ALA A 65 3.01 -3.62 -9.36
N GLN A 66 2.75 -2.54 -10.10
CA GLN A 66 1.40 -2.20 -10.53
C GLN A 66 0.70 -3.38 -11.23
N GLY A 67 -0.55 -3.66 -10.86
CA GLY A 67 -1.34 -4.78 -11.39
C GLY A 67 -1.13 -6.13 -10.68
N ARG A 68 -0.15 -6.25 -9.79
CA ARG A 68 0.12 -7.51 -9.07
C ARG A 68 -0.82 -7.77 -7.90
N LEU A 69 -1.53 -6.75 -7.40
CA LEU A 69 -2.50 -6.93 -6.31
C LEU A 69 -3.64 -7.84 -6.75
N GLN A 70 -4.13 -7.63 -7.98
CA GLN A 70 -5.21 -8.40 -8.59
C GLN A 70 -4.78 -9.86 -8.81
N ASP A 71 -3.54 -10.07 -9.28
CA ASP A 71 -2.97 -11.41 -9.44
C ASP A 71 -2.93 -12.21 -8.12
N TRP A 72 -2.87 -11.51 -6.98
CA TRP A 72 -2.82 -12.10 -5.64
C TRP A 72 -4.20 -12.12 -4.95
N GLY A 73 -5.26 -11.66 -5.61
CA GLY A 73 -6.59 -11.55 -5.02
C GLY A 73 -6.66 -10.55 -3.86
N ILE A 74 -5.77 -9.56 -3.84
CA ILE A 74 -5.79 -8.47 -2.85
C ILE A 74 -6.68 -7.36 -3.40
N GLU A 75 -7.97 -7.46 -3.08
CA GLU A 75 -9.00 -6.52 -3.48
C GLU A 75 -9.90 -6.15 -2.28
N PRO A 76 -10.69 -5.06 -2.36
CA PRO A 76 -11.62 -4.73 -1.28
C PRO A 76 -12.53 -5.91 -0.92
N GLY A 77 -12.51 -6.31 0.35
CA GLY A 77 -13.22 -7.49 0.85
C GLY A 77 -12.36 -8.74 1.03
N ALA A 78 -11.12 -8.75 0.55
CA ALA A 78 -10.15 -9.79 0.87
C ALA A 78 -9.61 -9.63 2.30
N THR A 79 -9.18 -10.75 2.89
CA THR A 79 -8.50 -10.79 4.20
C THR A 79 -7.07 -11.26 4.02
N VAL A 80 -6.13 -10.43 4.45
CA VAL A 80 -4.69 -10.68 4.38
C VAL A 80 -4.16 -10.93 5.78
N THR A 81 -3.40 -12.02 5.94
CA THR A 81 -2.69 -12.32 7.18
C THR A 81 -1.20 -12.38 6.90
N LEU A 82 -0.41 -11.63 7.66
CA LEU A 82 1.05 -11.76 7.64
C LEU A 82 1.43 -13.01 8.42
N ALA A 83 1.73 -14.08 7.68
CA ALA A 83 2.36 -15.25 8.28
C ALA A 83 3.81 -14.90 8.64
N GLN A 84 4.21 -15.14 9.88
CA GLN A 84 5.63 -15.12 10.21
C GLN A 84 6.30 -16.33 9.54
N ALA A 85 7.49 -16.12 8.98
CA ALA A 85 8.32 -17.22 8.53
C ALA A 85 8.63 -18.11 9.74
N CYS A 86 8.33 -19.41 9.61
CA CYS A 86 8.65 -20.43 10.61
C CYS A 86 10.17 -20.61 10.76
#